data_AF-A0A835WXJ1-F1
#
_entry.id   AF-A0A835WXJ1-F1
#
_cell.length_a   1.000
_cell.length_b   1.000
_cell.length_c   1.000
_cell.angle_alpha   90.00
_cell.angle_beta   90.00
_cell.angle_gamma   90.00
#
_symmetry.space_group_name_H-M   'P 1'
#
loop_
_entity.id
_entity.type
_entity.pdbx_description
1 polymer ?
#
loop_
_entity_poly.entity_id
_entity_poly.type
_entity_poly.pdbx_seq_one_letter_code
_entity_poly.pdbx_strand_id
1 'polypeptide(L)'
;MGLGPTNVDEVIVVFKSYVTRVGTGPMDNELEPEDISERGWSEFGTVTGRPRRASDFNFELAKRAISLNSATQIAITKLDIRFPDCAGKTSFEELNHDAKSFIKNIEDTLKVPVTILGTGPDKDAIIDRRK
;
A
#
# COMPACT_ATOMS: atom_id res chain seq x y z
N MET A 1 6.90 -24.95 0.70
CA MET A 1 6.05 -25.35 -0.43
C MET A 1 6.96 -25.80 -1.56
N GLY A 2 6.86 -27.04 -2.05
CA GLY A 2 7.66 -27.54 -3.16
C GLY A 2 7.01 -27.23 -4.51
N LEU A 3 7.02 -25.95 -4.92
CA LEU A 3 6.43 -25.46 -6.17
C LEU A 3 7.53 -24.90 -7.08
N GLY A 4 7.54 -25.33 -8.35
CA GLY A 4 8.44 -24.77 -9.36
C GLY A 4 8.03 -23.33 -9.73
N PRO A 5 8.98 -22.40 -9.98
CA PRO A 5 8.66 -21.02 -10.33
C PRO A 5 7.78 -20.87 -11.59
N THR A 6 7.88 -21.80 -12.55
CA THR A 6 7.07 -21.81 -13.77
C THR A 6 5.60 -22.19 -13.54
N ASN A 7 5.27 -22.67 -12.34
CA ASN A 7 3.91 -23.05 -11.95
C ASN A 7 3.22 -21.93 -11.14
N VAL A 8 3.81 -20.74 -11.10
CA VAL A 8 3.24 -19.57 -10.43
C VAL A 8 2.63 -18.67 -11.51
N ASP A 9 1.30 -18.67 -11.59
CA ASP A 9 0.56 -17.89 -12.59
C ASP A 9 0.42 -16.41 -12.20
N GLU A 10 0.21 -16.15 -10.90
CA GLU A 10 -0.03 -14.80 -10.38
C GLU A 10 0.85 -14.48 -9.18
N VAL A 11 1.41 -13.26 -9.19
CA VAL A 11 2.17 -12.70 -8.07
C VAL A 11 1.58 -11.34 -7.73
N ILE A 12 0.88 -11.28 -6.59
CA ILE A 12 0.34 -10.04 -6.04
C ILE A 12 1.34 -9.47 -5.04
N VAL A 13 1.86 -8.28 -5.31
CA VAL A 13 2.70 -7.55 -4.34
C VAL A 13 1.83 -6.55 -3.58
N VAL A 14 1.85 -6.65 -2.26
CA VAL A 14 1.05 -5.80 -1.37
C VAL A 14 1.87 -4.62 -0.91
N PHE A 15 1.37 -3.41 -1.16
CA PHE A 15 1.89 -2.19 -0.57
C PHE A 15 0.85 -1.54 0.35
N LYS A 16 1.32 -0.71 1.25
CA LYS A 16 0.48 0.29 1.93
C LYS A 16 0.51 1.58 1.13
N SER A 17 -0.49 2.44 1.33
CA SER A 17 -0.55 3.78 0.77
C SER A 17 0.57 4.73 1.27
N TYR A 18 1.31 4.33 2.32
CA TYR A 18 2.49 4.98 2.87
C TYR A 18 3.49 3.92 3.37
N VAL A 19 4.76 4.26 3.54
CA VAL A 19 5.78 3.32 3.99
C VAL A 19 5.88 3.35 5.51
N THR A 20 6.07 2.19 6.14
CA THR A 20 6.35 2.09 7.58
C THR A 20 7.56 1.22 7.85
N ARG A 21 8.35 1.56 8.87
CA ARG A 21 9.53 0.78 9.27
C ARG A 21 9.60 0.64 10.79
N VAL A 22 9.99 -0.55 11.25
CA VAL A 22 10.35 -0.81 12.65
C VAL A 22 11.87 -0.88 12.76
N GLY A 23 12.43 -0.28 13.81
CA GLY A 23 13.85 -0.37 14.12
C GLY A 23 14.73 0.59 13.31
N THR A 24 16.03 0.43 13.48
CA THR A 24 17.06 1.31 12.92
C THR A 24 17.31 1.01 11.43
N GLY A 25 17.80 2.01 10.71
CA GLY A 25 18.16 1.92 9.29
C GLY A 25 17.58 3.07 8.47
N PRO A 26 18.17 3.35 7.30
CA PRO A 26 17.79 4.50 6.49
C PRO A 26 16.35 4.39 5.99
N MET A 27 15.66 5.51 5.98
CA MET A 27 14.31 5.66 5.45
C MET A 27 14.21 7.02 4.79
N ASP A 28 14.01 7.02 3.48
CA ASP A 28 13.94 8.27 2.73
C ASP A 28 12.63 8.99 3.03
N ASN A 29 12.73 10.32 3.18
CA ASN A 29 11.61 11.22 3.47
C ASN A 29 10.80 10.81 4.71
N GLU A 30 11.48 10.32 5.73
CA GLU A 30 10.89 10.03 7.04
C GLU A 30 10.19 11.27 7.60
N LEU A 31 8.94 11.09 8.04
CA LEU A 31 8.13 12.14 8.63
C LEU A 31 8.43 12.27 10.13
N GLU A 32 8.29 13.48 10.65
CA GLU A 32 8.40 13.73 12.09
C GLU A 32 7.23 13.05 12.84
N PRO A 33 7.43 12.60 14.10
CA PRO A 33 6.40 11.92 14.87
C PRO A 33 5.08 12.71 14.99
N GLU A 34 5.17 14.03 15.07
CA GLU A 34 4.01 14.92 15.10
C GLU A 34 3.19 14.82 13.82
N ASP A 35 3.82 14.89 12.64
CA ASP A 35 3.16 14.77 11.33
C ASP A 35 2.49 13.39 11.17
N ILE A 36 3.17 12.33 11.63
CA ILE A 36 2.63 10.96 11.60
C ILE A 36 1.35 10.88 12.43
N SER A 37 1.36 11.50 13.63
CA SER A 37 0.22 11.50 14.52
C SER A 37 -0.94 12.31 13.97
N GLU A 38 -0.69 13.50 13.43
CA GLU A 38 -1.71 14.35 12.81
C GLU A 38 -2.39 13.68 11.61
N ARG A 39 -1.62 12.94 10.82
CA ARG A 39 -2.15 12.17 9.68
C ARG A 39 -2.84 10.86 10.06
N GLY A 40 -2.79 10.45 11.33
CA GLY A 40 -3.32 9.16 11.79
C GLY A 40 -2.51 7.94 11.31
N TRP A 41 -1.24 8.13 10.94
CA TRP A 41 -0.36 7.08 10.43
C TRP A 41 0.41 6.34 11.54
N SER A 42 0.11 6.68 12.80
CA SER A 42 0.70 6.09 13.99
C SER A 42 0.39 4.61 14.10
N GLU A 43 1.34 3.77 13.68
CA GLU A 43 1.27 2.33 13.82
C GLU A 43 2.23 1.83 14.90
N PHE A 44 1.79 0.82 15.66
CA PHE A 44 2.60 0.20 16.72
C PHE A 44 2.92 -1.25 16.39
N GLY A 45 4.13 -1.70 16.74
CA GLY A 45 4.50 -3.10 16.64
C GLY A 45 3.62 -3.95 17.57
N THR A 46 2.95 -4.97 17.03
CA THR A 46 2.02 -5.82 17.79
C THR A 46 2.67 -6.57 18.95
N VAL A 47 3.95 -6.94 18.80
CA VAL A 47 4.71 -7.68 19.84
C VAL A 47 5.50 -6.75 20.74
N THR A 48 6.17 -5.74 20.16
CA THR A 48 7.13 -4.89 20.89
C THR A 48 6.52 -3.60 21.43
N GLY A 49 5.33 -3.21 20.96
CA GLY A 49 4.69 -1.93 21.28
C GLY A 49 5.41 -0.70 20.73
N ARG A 50 6.53 -0.87 19.99
CA ARG A 50 7.33 0.26 19.50
C ARG A 50 6.59 1.01 18.38
N PRO A 51 6.61 2.35 18.37
CA PRO A 51 6.06 3.13 17.26
C PRO A 51 6.82 2.83 15.97
N ARG A 52 6.09 2.76 14.86
CA ARG A 52 6.65 2.64 13.52
C ARG A 52 6.97 4.03 12.97
N ARG A 53 8.14 4.14 12.36
CA ARG A 53 8.53 5.29 11.56
C ARG A 53 7.74 5.25 10.25
N ALA A 54 7.34 6.39 9.71
CA ALA A 54 6.50 6.46 8.51
C ALA A 54 7.02 7.50 7.51
N SER A 55 6.76 7.25 6.24
CA SER A 55 7.03 8.18 5.14
C SER A 55 6.02 7.99 4.04
N ASP A 56 5.98 8.92 3.10
CA ASP A 56 5.15 8.83 1.91
C ASP A 56 5.48 7.59 1.05
N PHE A 57 4.57 7.26 0.13
CA PHE A 57 4.75 6.14 -0.78
C PHE A 57 6.04 6.29 -1.60
N ASN A 58 6.92 5.29 -1.53
CA ASN A 58 8.20 5.32 -2.24
C ASN A 58 8.11 4.53 -3.55
N PHE A 59 8.04 5.24 -4.67
CA PHE A 59 7.95 4.65 -6.01
C PHE A 59 9.20 3.88 -6.43
N GLU A 60 10.39 4.30 -6.00
CA GLU A 60 11.64 3.60 -6.33
C GLU A 60 11.72 2.24 -5.63
N LEU A 61 11.38 2.22 -4.34
CA LEU A 61 11.29 1.00 -3.55
C LEU A 61 10.22 0.06 -4.12
N ALA A 62 9.05 0.60 -4.48
CA ALA A 62 7.97 -0.17 -5.09
C ALA A 62 8.38 -0.77 -6.44
N LYS A 63 9.06 0.02 -7.30
CA LYS A 63 9.59 -0.45 -8.60
C LYS A 63 10.60 -1.59 -8.42
N ARG A 64 11.50 -1.46 -7.45
CA ARG A 64 12.45 -2.52 -7.11
C ARG A 64 11.74 -3.78 -6.61
N ALA A 65 10.76 -3.65 -5.72
CA ALA A 65 10.00 -4.77 -5.21
C ALA A 65 9.23 -5.50 -6.33
N ILE A 66 8.59 -4.77 -7.24
CA ILE A 66 7.90 -5.34 -8.40
C ILE A 66 8.86 -6.11 -9.31
N SER A 67 10.01 -5.50 -9.63
CA SER A 67 11.00 -6.13 -10.51
C SER A 67 11.59 -7.41 -9.90
N LEU A 68 11.81 -7.44 -8.58
CA LEU A 68 12.39 -8.60 -7.90
C LEU A 68 11.41 -9.76 -7.77
N ASN A 69 10.11 -9.47 -7.66
CA ASN A 69 9.08 -10.50 -7.46
C ASN A 69 8.35 -10.87 -8.76
N SER A 70 8.66 -10.22 -9.89
CA SER A 70 7.92 -10.40 -11.14
C SER A 70 6.41 -10.21 -10.94
N ALA A 71 6.03 -9.14 -10.25
CA ALA A 71 4.64 -8.90 -9.86
C ALA A 71 3.73 -8.82 -11.10
N THR A 72 2.64 -9.60 -11.09
CA THR A 72 1.60 -9.53 -12.11
C THR A 72 0.51 -8.53 -11.71
N GLN A 73 0.36 -8.28 -10.41
CA GLN A 73 -0.68 -7.41 -9.84
C GLN A 73 -0.18 -6.71 -8.57
N ILE A 74 -0.80 -5.58 -8.25
CA ILE A 74 -0.56 -4.83 -7.02
C ILE A 74 -1.83 -4.77 -6.17
N ALA A 75 -1.66 -4.95 -4.87
CA ALA A 75 -2.67 -4.60 -3.87
C ALA A 75 -2.20 -3.38 -3.06
N ILE A 76 -3.04 -2.35 -2.94
CA ILE A 76 -2.78 -1.19 -2.06
C ILE A 76 -3.69 -1.27 -0.85
N THR A 77 -3.12 -1.17 0.34
CA THR A 77 -3.85 -1.19 1.62
C THR A 77 -3.77 0.16 2.32
N LYS A 78 -4.61 0.35 3.34
CA LYS A 78 -4.61 1.57 4.17
C LYS A 78 -4.92 2.82 3.35
N LEU A 79 -5.73 2.68 2.30
CA LEU A 79 -6.09 3.81 1.45
C LEU A 79 -6.94 4.82 2.22
N ASP A 80 -7.79 4.34 3.13
CA ASP A 80 -8.58 5.12 4.09
C ASP A 80 -7.74 5.97 5.04
N ILE A 81 -6.57 5.47 5.45
CA ILE A 81 -5.68 6.24 6.34
C ILE A 81 -5.01 7.39 5.58
N ARG A 82 -4.69 7.21 4.29
CA ARG A 82 -4.12 8.28 3.45
C ARG A 82 -5.20 9.22 2.91
N PHE A 83 -6.38 8.70 2.61
CA PHE A 83 -7.53 9.41 2.06
C PHE A 83 -8.78 9.06 2.88
N PRO A 84 -9.05 9.76 4.00
CA PRO A 84 -10.16 9.45 4.91
C PRO A 84 -11.53 9.34 4.25
N ASP A 85 -11.79 10.11 3.19
CA ASP A 85 -13.06 10.07 2.45
C ASP A 85 -13.30 8.74 1.71
N CYS A 86 -12.26 7.93 1.54
CA CYS A 86 -12.33 6.64 0.89
C CYS A 86 -12.68 5.50 1.86
N ALA A 87 -12.86 5.79 3.16
CA ALA A 87 -13.17 4.79 4.17
C ALA A 87 -14.46 4.01 3.83
N GLY A 88 -14.36 2.68 3.84
CA GLY A 88 -15.49 1.77 3.62
C GLY A 88 -16.04 1.74 2.19
N LYS A 89 -15.40 2.42 1.22
CA LYS A 89 -15.82 2.39 -0.18
C LYS A 89 -15.51 1.03 -0.80
N THR A 90 -16.48 0.44 -1.49
CA THR A 90 -16.37 -0.89 -2.11
C THR A 90 -16.31 -0.83 -3.64
N SER A 91 -16.39 0.37 -4.21
CA SER A 91 -16.36 0.60 -5.65
C SER A 91 -15.33 1.67 -6.03
N PHE A 92 -14.62 1.48 -7.15
CA PHE A 92 -13.58 2.41 -7.59
C PHE A 92 -14.17 3.78 -7.97
N GLU A 93 -15.39 3.80 -8.50
CA GLU A 93 -16.10 5.01 -8.90
C GLU A 93 -16.41 5.93 -7.71
N GLU A 94 -16.54 5.38 -6.51
CA GLU A 94 -16.83 6.14 -5.29
C GLU A 94 -15.62 6.82 -4.66
N LEU A 95 -14.41 6.47 -5.11
CA LEU A 95 -13.18 7.10 -4.63
C LEU A 95 -13.11 8.58 -5.07
N ASN A 96 -12.53 9.41 -4.21
CA ASN A 96 -12.29 10.81 -4.54
C ASN A 96 -11.23 10.96 -5.65
N HIS A 97 -11.14 12.15 -6.23
CA HIS A 97 -10.24 12.44 -7.35
C HIS A 97 -8.76 12.18 -6.98
N ASP A 98 -8.36 12.49 -5.75
CA ASP A 98 -6.97 12.41 -5.31
C ASP A 98 -6.53 10.96 -5.10
N ALA A 99 -7.39 10.12 -4.52
CA ALA A 99 -7.15 8.68 -4.41
C ALA A 99 -7.07 8.02 -5.80
N LYS A 100 -7.98 8.36 -6.72
CA LYS A 100 -7.93 7.86 -8.10
C LYS A 100 -6.65 8.28 -8.80
N SER A 101 -6.24 9.55 -8.64
CA SER A 101 -5.00 10.08 -9.20
C SER A 101 -3.77 9.37 -8.63
N PHE A 102 -3.78 9.08 -7.33
CA PHE A 102 -2.71 8.32 -6.67
C PHE A 102 -2.59 6.90 -7.23
N ILE A 103 -3.70 6.17 -7.37
CA ILE A 103 -3.71 4.82 -7.95
C ILE A 103 -3.24 4.84 -9.41
N LYS A 104 -3.73 5.80 -10.20
CA LYS A 104 -3.31 5.97 -11.59
C LYS A 104 -1.81 6.25 -11.70
N ASN A 105 -1.26 7.10 -10.83
CA ASN A 105 0.18 7.37 -10.82
C ASN A 105 1.02 6.12 -10.49
N ILE A 106 0.54 5.27 -9.57
CA ILE A 106 1.15 3.96 -9.28
C ILE A 106 1.15 3.08 -10.53
N GLU A 107 0.01 2.90 -11.18
CA GLU A 107 -0.12 2.09 -12.40
C GLU A 107 0.76 2.64 -13.53
N ASP A 108 0.76 3.96 -13.74
CA ASP A 108 1.55 4.63 -14.78
C ASP A 108 3.05 4.54 -14.51
N THR A 109 3.50 4.62 -13.25
CA THR A 109 4.92 4.58 -12.90
C THR A 109 5.46 3.15 -12.87
N LEU A 110 4.68 2.22 -12.32
CA LEU A 110 5.13 0.85 -12.07
C LEU A 110 4.78 -0.12 -13.20
N LYS A 111 3.90 0.27 -14.12
CA LYS A 111 3.46 -0.53 -15.28
C LYS A 111 2.85 -1.89 -14.91
N VAL A 112 2.29 -1.98 -13.70
CA VAL A 112 1.57 -3.15 -13.18
C VAL A 112 0.21 -2.69 -12.66
N PRO A 113 -0.89 -3.38 -12.97
CA PRO A 113 -2.22 -2.96 -12.56
C PRO A 113 -2.42 -3.08 -11.05
N VAL A 114 -3.12 -2.11 -10.47
CA VAL A 114 -3.55 -2.16 -9.07
C VAL A 114 -4.93 -2.78 -9.03
N THR A 115 -4.99 -4.06 -8.66
CA THR A 115 -6.22 -4.85 -8.78
C THR A 115 -7.00 -4.95 -7.47
N ILE A 116 -6.37 -4.69 -6.33
CA ILE A 116 -7.00 -4.75 -5.01
C ILE A 116 -6.71 -3.46 -4.25
N LEU A 117 -7.75 -2.84 -3.67
CA LEU A 117 -7.62 -1.66 -2.82
C LEU A 117 -8.30 -1.91 -1.48
N GLY A 118 -7.56 -1.84 -0.38
CA GLY A 118 -8.09 -1.87 0.98
C GLY A 118 -8.47 -0.48 1.44
N THR A 119 -9.76 -0.27 1.69
CA THR A 119 -10.39 0.99 2.11
C THR A 119 -10.83 0.97 3.58
N GLY A 120 -10.34 0.01 4.36
CA GLY A 120 -10.61 -0.06 5.79
C GLY A 120 -10.02 -1.30 6.44
N PRO A 121 -10.21 -1.46 7.76
CA PRO A 121 -9.79 -2.64 8.51
C PRO A 121 -10.73 -3.84 8.31
N ASP A 122 -11.97 -3.60 7.89
CA ASP A 122 -12.97 -4.64 7.69
C ASP A 122 -12.70 -5.45 6.42
N LYS A 123 -13.04 -6.74 6.45
CA LYS A 123 -12.90 -7.65 5.30
C LYS A 123 -13.68 -7.21 4.06
N ASP A 124 -14.78 -6.48 4.27
CA ASP A 124 -15.67 -6.02 3.21
C ASP A 124 -15.28 -4.62 2.71
N ALA A 125 -14.35 -3.93 3.40
CA ALA A 125 -13.79 -2.65 3.00
C ALA A 125 -12.66 -2.85 1.98
N ILE A 126 -13.01 -3.48 0.86
CA ILE A 126 -12.11 -3.81 -0.23
C ILE A 126 -12.78 -3.48 -1.57
N ILE A 127 -12.00 -2.92 -2.49
CA ILE A 127 -12.37 -2.76 -3.90
C ILE A 127 -11.57 -3.79 -4.69
N ASP A 128 -12.27 -4.75 -5.30
CA ASP A 128 -11.68 -5.73 -6.21
C ASP A 128 -11.92 -5.31 -7.66
N ARG A 129 -10.84 -5.08 -8.41
CA ARG A 129 -10.82 -4.67 -9.82
C ARG A 129 -10.38 -5.81 -10.74
N ARG A 130 -10.20 -7.03 -10.21
CA ARG A 130 -9.91 -8.22 -11.03
C ARG A 130 -11.16 -8.58 -11.82
N LYS A 131 -10.99 -8.81 -13.12
CA LYS A 131 -12.06 -9.27 -14.01
C LYS A 131 -12.11 -10.80 -14.03
#